data_AF-A0A9D4SAR8-F1
#
_entry.id   AF-A0A9D4SAR8-F1
#
_cell.length_a   1.000
_cell.length_b   1.000
_cell.length_c   1.000
_cell.angle_alpha   90.00
_cell.angle_beta   90.00
_cell.angle_gamma   90.00
#
_symmetry.space_group_name_H-M   'P 1'
#
loop_
_entity.id
_entity.type
_entity.pdbx_description
1 polymer ?
#
loop_
_entity_poly.entity_id
_entity_poly.type
_entity_poly.pdbx_seq_one_letter_code
_entity_poly.pdbx_strand_id
1 'polypeptide(L)' 'MLKAMAKDAGFWRITNHSVRKFLVQKLRNANIPPTETMAITGHKNVQSITN' A
#
# COMPACT_ATOMS: atom_id res chain seq x y z
N MET A 1 -12.91 -7.17 -6.89
CA MET A 1 -12.85 -7.59 -5.47
C MET A 1 -12.73 -6.38 -4.54
N LEU A 2 -11.64 -5.60 -4.58
CA LEU A 2 -11.47 -4.40 -3.73
C LEU A 2 -12.61 -3.37 -3.82
N LYS A 3 -13.12 -3.08 -5.03
CA LYS A 3 -14.18 -2.07 -5.24
C LYS A 3 -15.52 -2.46 -4.59
N ALA A 4 -15.83 -3.76 -4.54
CA ALA A 4 -17.05 -4.26 -3.92
C ALA A 4 -16.94 -4.15 -2.39
N MET A 5 -15.86 -4.69 -1.81
CA MET A 5 -15.60 -4.60 -0.37
C MET A 5 -15.49 -3.15 0.12
N ALA A 6 -14.85 -2.28 -0.67
CA ALA A 6 -14.77 -0.85 -0.36
C ALA A 6 -16.17 -0.21 -0.33
N LYS A 7 -17.04 -0.54 -1.29
CA LYS A 7 -18.41 -0.04 -1.34
C LYS A 7 -19.22 -0.50 -0.12
N ASP A 8 -19.11 -1.77 0.25
CA ASP A 8 -19.81 -2.35 1.42
C ASP A 8 -19.33 -1.72 2.73
N ALA A 9 -18.05 -1.34 2.80
CA ALA A 9 -17.46 -0.62 3.93
C ALA A 9 -17.65 0.92 3.87
N GLY A 10 -18.46 1.44 2.94
CA GLY A 10 -18.76 2.88 2.82
C GLY A 10 -17.67 3.74 2.16
N PHE A 11 -16.66 3.12 1.55
CA PHE A 11 -15.60 3.81 0.83
C PHE A 11 -15.91 3.93 -0.67
N TRP A 12 -15.85 5.16 -1.19
CA TRP A 12 -16.28 5.49 -2.55
C TRP A 12 -15.15 5.92 -3.50
N ARG A 13 -13.91 6.13 -2.99
CA ARG A 13 -12.76 6.63 -3.78
C ARG A 13 -11.47 5.84 -3.56
N ILE A 14 -11.57 4.52 -3.37
CA ILE A 14 -10.40 3.66 -3.23
C ILE A 14 -9.95 3.20 -4.62
N THR A 15 -8.68 3.41 -4.93
CA THR A 15 -8.02 2.89 -6.13
C THR A 15 -6.94 1.91 -5.73
N ASN A 16 -6.53 1.02 -6.63
CA ASN A 16 -5.40 0.11 -6.37
C ASN A 16 -4.14 0.90 -5.96
N HIS A 17 -3.94 2.07 -6.56
CA HIS A 17 -2.83 2.95 -6.22
C HIS A 17 -2.94 3.48 -4.78
N SER A 18 -4.11 3.96 -4.35
CA SER A 18 -4.28 4.48 -2.98
C SER A 18 -4.13 3.39 -1.92
N VAL A 19 -4.59 2.16 -2.19
CA VAL A 19 -4.37 1.02 -1.29
C VAL A 19 -2.90 0.65 -1.21
N ARG A 20 -2.19 0.58 -2.34
CA ARG A 20 -0.76 0.28 -2.34
C ARG A 20 0.04 1.33 -1.54
N LYS A 21 -0.31 2.62 -1.68
CA LYS A 21 0.28 3.71 -0.89
C LYS A 21 0.00 3.56 0.60
N PHE A 22 -1.25 3.25 0.97
CA PHE A 22 -1.63 3.00 2.37
C PHE A 22 -0.87 1.82 2.98
N LEU A 23 -0.72 0.71 2.24
CA LEU A 23 0.04 -0.45 2.67
C LEU A 23 1.51 -0.09 2.93
N VAL A 24 2.16 0.62 2.01
CA VAL A 24 3.54 1.11 2.20
C VAL A 24 3.67 1.95 3.46
N GLN A 25 2.74 2.89 3.67
CA GLN A 25 2.75 3.74 4.87
C GLN A 25 2.62 2.91 6.16
N LYS A 26 1.72 1.93 6.17
CA LYS A 26 1.50 1.06 7.32
C LYS A 26 2.75 0.23 7.66
N LEU A 27 3.42 -0.32 6.66
CA LEU A 27 4.66 -1.09 6.82
C LEU A 27 5.81 -0.20 7.34
N ARG A 28 5.93 1.03 6.81
CA ARG A 28 6.90 2.03 7.31
C ARG A 28 6.63 2.40 8.77
N ASN A 29 5.37 2.64 9.14
CA ASN A 29 4.99 2.95 10.53
C ASN A 29 5.27 1.77 11.48
N ALA A 30 5.27 0.55 10.97
CA ALA A 30 5.67 -0.66 11.71
C ALA A 30 7.20 -0.87 11.75
N ASN A 31 8.00 0.09 11.25
CA ASN A 31 9.46 0.01 11.14
C ASN A 31 9.96 -1.19 10.33
N ILE A 32 9.18 -1.68 9.37
CA ILE A 32 9.62 -2.76 8.47
C ILE A 32 10.65 -2.19 7.49
N PRO A 33 11.81 -2.85 7.30
CA PRO A 33 12.84 -2.39 6.39
C PRO A 33 12.31 -2.11 4.97
N PRO A 34 12.85 -1.08 4.28
CA PRO A 34 12.42 -0.76 2.91
C PRO A 34 12.61 -1.91 1.90
N THR A 35 13.62 -2.77 2.10
CA THR A 35 13.87 -3.96 1.29
C THR A 35 12.77 -5.02 1.44
N GLU A 36 12.30 -5.25 2.66
CA GLU A 36 11.17 -6.15 2.93
C GLU A 36 9.85 -5.55 2.44
N THR A 37 9.65 -4.25 2.67
CA THR A 37 8.49 -3.53 2.13
C THR A 37 8.45 -3.63 0.61
N MET A 38 9.60 -3.56 -0.07
CA MET A 38 9.72 -3.72 -1.53
C MET A 38 9.28 -5.10 -1.99
N ALA A 39 9.74 -6.16 -1.30
CA ALA A 39 9.34 -7.53 -1.59
C ALA A 39 7.84 -7.75 -1.40
N ILE A 40 7.26 -7.23 -0.30
CA ILE A 40 5.83 -7.36 0.02
C ILE A 40 4.94 -6.63 -1.00
N THR A 41 5.38 -5.46 -1.45
CA THR A 41 4.55 -4.56 -2.27
C THR A 41 4.85 -4.59 -3.76
N GLY A 42 5.85 -5.38 -4.19
CA GLY A 42 6.24 -5.54 -5.58
C GLY A 42 6.85 -4.29 -6.22
N HIS A 43 7.47 -3.41 -5.42
CA HIS A 43 8.19 -2.27 -5.97
C HIS A 43 9.50 -2.73 -6.61
N LYS A 44 9.88 -2.08 -7.72
CA LYS A 44 11.17 -2.34 -8.40
C LYS A 44 12.32 -1.53 -7.81
N ASN A 45 12.02 -0.40 -7.15
CA ASN A 45 13.00 0.53 -6.62
C ASN A 45 12.64 0.93 -5.19
N VAL A 46 13.61 0.79 -4.28
CA VAL A 46 13.49 1.17 -2.86
C VAL A 46 13.19 2.67 -2.70
N GLN A 47 13.70 3.52 -3.59
CA GLN A 47 13.47 4.96 -3.53
C GLN A 47 11.98 5.33 -3.66
N SER A 48 11.21 4.53 -4.40
CA SER A 48 9.75 4.72 -4.54
C SER A 48 8.97 4.41 -3.26
N ILE A 49 9.61 3.77 -2.28
CA ILE A 49 9.03 3.42 -0.98
C ILE A 49 9.37 4.49 0.05
N THR A 50 10.55 5.09 -0.03
CA THR A 50 11.07 6.08 0.92
C THR A 50 10.66 7.53 0.64
N ASN A 51 10.16 7.83 -0.57
CA ASN A 51 9.64 9.15 -0.91
C ASN A 51 8.31 9.48 -0.20
#